data_AF-A0A8H7NBI7-F1
#
_entry.id   AF-A0A8H7NBI7-F1
#
_cell.length_a   1.000
_cell.length_b   1.000
_cell.length_c   1.000
_cell.angle_alpha   90.00
_cell.angle_beta   90.00
_cell.angle_gamma   90.00
#
_symmetry.space_group_name_H-M   'P 1'
#
loop_
_entity.id
_entity.type
_entity.pdbx_description
1 polymer ?
#
loop_
_entity_poly.entity_id
_entity_poly.type
_entity_poly.pdbx_seq_one_letter_code
_entity_poly.pdbx_strand_id
1 'polypeptide(L)' 'MSIYMIPPELLALILGQLDSPQALHCAISTCSLFYQAFNASRTQVLVSVFDSAIMPDARKDALAIIQCPSLPMEDQLDEL' A
#
# COMPACT_ATOMS: atom_id res chain seq x y z
N MET A 1 -21.82 -5.18 4.64
CA MET A 1 -21.37 -3.82 4.99
C MET A 1 -20.37 -3.37 3.94
N SER A 2 -20.49 -2.14 3.46
CA SER A 2 -19.63 -1.60 2.39
C SER A 2 -18.30 -1.12 2.99
N ILE A 3 -17.17 -1.39 2.31
CA ILE A 3 -15.84 -0.94 2.79
C ILE A 3 -15.73 0.57 2.95
N TYR A 4 -16.61 1.30 2.26
CA TYR A 4 -16.73 2.76 2.25
C TYR A 4 -17.26 3.34 3.57
N MET A 5 -17.78 2.50 4.46
CA MET A 5 -18.23 2.91 5.81
C MET A 5 -17.15 2.68 6.87
N ILE A 6 -16.00 2.10 6.49
CA ILE A 6 -14.91 1.80 7.42
C ILE A 6 -14.01 3.04 7.53
N PRO A 7 -13.75 3.54 8.75
CA PRO A 7 -12.80 4.62 8.98
C PRO A 7 -11.40 4.30 8.42
N PRO A 8 -10.67 5.29 7.87
CA PRO A 8 -9.36 5.10 7.28
C PRO A 8 -8.32 4.51 8.26
N GLU A 9 -8.46 4.78 9.56
CA GLU A 9 -7.59 4.22 10.60
C GLU A 9 -7.78 2.71 10.73
N LEU A 10 -9.01 2.22 10.64
CA LEU A 10 -9.30 0.78 10.65
C LEU A 10 -8.84 0.12 9.36
N LEU A 11 -8.98 0.79 8.21
CA LEU A 11 -8.43 0.30 6.94
C LEU A 11 -6.90 0.18 7.02
N ALA A 12 -6.20 1.14 7.63
CA ALA A 12 -4.76 1.06 7.85
C ALA A 12 -4.37 -0.11 8.77
N LEU A 13 -5.13 -0.35 9.85
CA LEU A 13 -4.91 -1.51 10.71
C LEU A 13 -5.10 -2.83 9.96
N ILE A 14 -6.13 -2.93 9.11
CA ILE A 14 -6.37 -4.11 8.25
C ILE A 14 -5.18 -4.33 7.32
N LEU A 15 -4.67 -3.26 6.69
CA LEU A 15 -3.50 -3.35 5.81
C LEU A 15 -2.23 -3.76 6.56
N GLY A 16 -2.07 -3.33 7.81
CA GLY A 16 -0.94 -3.68 8.67
C GLY A 16 -0.93 -5.14 9.14
N GLN A 17 -2.06 -5.86 9.04
CA GLN A 17 -2.14 -7.29 9.34
C GLN A 17 -1.76 -8.19 8.16
N LEU A 18 -1.44 -7.61 7.00
CA LEU A 18 -0.99 -8.39 5.85
C LEU A 18 0.39 -8.97 6.15
N ASP A 19 0.54 -10.26 5.88
CA ASP A 19 1.74 -11.06 6.14
C ASP A 19 2.75 -11.04 4.99
N SER A 20 2.37 -10.41 3.87
CA SER A 20 3.24 -10.29 2.72
C SER A 20 3.13 -8.92 2.05
N PRO A 21 4.27 -8.33 1.67
CA PRO A 21 4.32 -7.11 0.88
C PRO A 21 3.59 -7.22 -0.49
N GLN A 22 3.56 -8.42 -1.06
CA GLN A 22 2.79 -8.73 -2.28
C GLN A 22 1.28 -8.51 -2.06
N ALA A 23 0.74 -9.02 -0.94
CA ALA A 23 -0.67 -8.83 -0.59
C ALA A 23 -0.99 -7.35 -0.35
N LEU A 24 -0.08 -6.62 0.32
CA LEU A 24 -0.21 -5.17 0.51
C LEU A 24 -0.27 -4.44 -0.84
N HIS A 25 0.67 -4.71 -1.74
CA HIS A 25 0.68 -4.10 -3.08
C HIS A 25 -0.60 -4.40 -3.86
N CYS A 26 -1.09 -5.65 -3.82
CA CYS A 26 -2.35 -6.03 -4.46
C CYS A 26 -3.54 -5.24 -3.89
N ALA A 27 -3.62 -5.11 -2.56
CA ALA A 27 -4.72 -4.39 -1.90
C ALA A 27 -4.74 -2.89 -2.25
N ILE A 28 -3.57 -2.22 -2.27
CA ILE A 28 -3.50 -0.78 -2.56
C ILE A 28 -3.59 -0.46 -4.06
N SER A 29 -3.23 -1.40 -4.94
CA SER A 29 -3.33 -1.20 -6.40
C SER A 29 -4.75 -1.46 -6.93
N THR A 30 -5.55 -2.24 -6.23
CA THR A 30 -6.92 -2.60 -6.65
C THR A 30 -8.02 -1.77 -5.99
N CYS A 31 -7.71 -1.06 -4.90
CA CYS A 31 -8.69 -0.31 -4.13
C CYS A 31 -8.16 1.07 -3.72
N SER A 32 -8.83 2.13 -4.22
CA SER A 32 -8.45 3.52 -3.94
C SER A 32 -8.56 3.90 -2.46
N LEU A 33 -9.52 3.33 -1.71
CA LEU A 33 -9.64 3.55 -0.27
C LEU A 33 -8.49 2.94 0.51
N PHE A 34 -8.03 1.74 0.13
CA PHE A 34 -6.85 1.14 0.73
C PHE A 34 -5.60 1.93 0.38
N TYR A 35 -5.49 2.45 -0.85
CA TYR A 35 -4.39 3.34 -1.21
C TYR A 35 -4.37 4.62 -0.36
N GLN A 36 -5.52 5.27 -0.15
CA GLN A 36 -5.63 6.47 0.67
C GLN A 36 -5.27 6.19 2.15
N ALA A 37 -5.81 5.12 2.73
CA ALA A 37 -5.49 4.70 4.09
C ALA A 37 -4.02 4.33 4.25
N PHE A 38 -3.45 3.62 3.27
CA PHE A 38 -2.03 3.32 3.21
C PHE A 38 -1.19 4.59 3.17
N ASN A 39 -1.54 5.57 2.33
CA ASN A 39 -0.75 6.79 2.19
C ASN A 39 -0.75 7.63 3.48
N ALA A 40 -1.87 7.66 4.20
CA ALA A 40 -1.98 8.34 5.49
C ALA A 40 -1.14 7.69 6.60
N SER A 41 -1.01 6.36 6.59
CA SER A 41 -0.34 5.57 7.66
C SER A 41 0.82 4.73 7.14
N ARG A 42 1.50 5.21 6.09
CA ARG A 42 2.44 4.44 5.27
C ARG A 42 3.51 3.73 6.09
N THR A 43 4.23 4.48 6.93
CA THR A 43 5.34 3.96 7.73
C THR A 43 4.87 2.85 8.66
N GLN A 44 3.74 3.05 9.34
CA GLN A 44 3.21 2.08 10.30
C GLN A 44 2.81 0.79 9.61
N VAL A 45 2.04 0.88 8.51
CA VAL A 45 1.60 -0.29 7.74
C VAL A 45 2.80 -1.07 7.21
N LEU A 46 3.79 -0.38 6.65
CA LEU A 46 4.99 -1.03 6.15
C LEU A 46 5.76 -1.73 7.26
N VAL A 47 6.02 -1.07 8.39
CA VAL A 47 6.70 -1.70 9.53
C VAL A 47 5.95 -2.95 9.98
N SER A 48 4.63 -2.88 10.16
CA SER A 48 3.84 -4.04 10.57
C SER A 48 3.88 -5.19 9.57
N VAL A 49 3.75 -4.90 8.28
CA VAL A 49 3.81 -5.91 7.21
C VAL A 49 5.20 -6.53 7.10
N PHE A 50 6.26 -5.73 7.24
CA PHE A 50 7.64 -6.20 7.20
C PHE A 50 8.05 -6.99 8.44
N ASP A 51 7.58 -6.59 9.62
CA ASP A 51 7.84 -7.30 10.88
C ASP A 51 7.06 -8.62 10.95
N SER A 52 5.90 -8.68 10.28
CA SER A 52 5.08 -9.89 10.18
C SER A 52 5.49 -10.80 9.01
N ALA A 53 6.32 -10.32 8.09
CA ALA A 53 6.75 -11.09 6.93
C ALA A 53 7.66 -12.25 7.36
N ILE A 54 7.21 -13.48 7.06
CA ILE A 54 7.82 -14.75 7.49
C ILE A 54 9.24 -14.96 6.90
N MET A 55 9.69 -14.15 5.93
CA MET A 55 11.03 -14.26 5.33
C MET A 55 11.82 -12.94 5.39
N PRO A 56 12.96 -12.89 6.11
CA PRO A 56 13.81 -11.70 6.21
C PRO A 56 14.47 -11.30 4.89
N ASP A 57 14.73 -12.25 3.99
CA ASP A 57 15.31 -11.98 2.66
C ASP A 57 14.32 -11.31 1.71
N ALA A 58 13.02 -11.56 1.89
CA ALA A 58 11.96 -10.95 1.09
C ALA A 58 11.81 -9.44 1.36
N ARG A 59 12.41 -8.91 2.44
CA ARG A 59 12.36 -7.48 2.78
C ARG A 59 12.93 -6.60 1.68
N LYS A 60 14.02 -7.02 1.02
CA LYS A 60 14.66 -6.25 -0.05
C LYS A 60 13.79 -6.23 -1.32
N ASP A 61 13.24 -7.38 -1.69
CA ASP A 61 12.35 -7.51 -2.85
C ASP A 61 11.04 -6.76 -2.63
N ALA A 62 10.53 -6.81 -1.42
CA ALA A 62 9.34 -6.08 -1.03
C ALA A 62 9.54 -4.56 -0.98
N LEU A 63 10.69 -4.07 -0.53
CA LEU A 63 11.04 -2.65 -0.69
C LEU A 63 11.07 -2.25 -2.17
N ALA A 64 11.50 -3.14 -3.07
CA ALA A 64 11.46 -2.90 -4.51
C ALA A 64 10.02 -2.92 -5.08
N ILE A 65 9.11 -3.73 -4.53
CA ILE A 65 7.69 -3.78 -4.93
C ILE A 65 6.88 -2.58 -4.38
N ILE A 66 7.19 -2.13 -3.16
CA ILE A 66 6.54 -0.99 -2.48
C ILE A 66 7.09 0.35 -2.94
N GLN A 67 8.16 0.37 -3.75
CA GLN A 67 8.37 1.46 -4.70
C GLN A 67 7.20 1.41 -5.69
N CYS A 68 6.07 1.95 -5.23
CA CYS A 68 4.84 2.08 -5.99
C CYS A 68 5.17 2.61 -7.38
N PRO A 69 4.45 2.14 -8.41
CA PRO A 69 4.58 2.69 -9.74
C PRO A 69 4.41 4.21 -9.64
N SER A 70 5.33 4.94 -10.25
CA SER A 70 5.08 6.33 -10.64
C SER A 70 3.69 6.36 -11.24
N LEU A 71 2.78 7.15 -10.67
CA LEU A 71 1.57 7.54 -11.38
C LEU A 71 2.01 7.87 -12.81
N PRO A 72 1.32 7.39 -13.87
CA PRO A 72 1.53 8.00 -15.17
C PRO A 72 1.31 9.49 -14.93
N MET A 73 2.37 10.29 -15.09
CA MET A 73 2.17 11.71 -15.29
C MET A 73 1.23 11.78 -16.48
N GLU A 74 0.02 12.25 -16.24
CA GLU A 74 -0.67 12.97 -17.29
C GLU A 74 0.30 14.09 -17.71
N ASP A 75 1.13 13.82 -18.72
CA ASP A 75 1.62 14.86 -19.62
C ASP A 75 0.39 15.37 -20.39
N GLN A 76 -0.50 16.06 -19.66
CA GLN A 76 -1.41 17.00 -20.26
C GLN A 76 -0.61 18.27 -20.51
N LEU A 77 -0.59 18.66 -21.79
CA LEU A 77 -0.42 20.02 -22.27
C LEU A 77 0.93 20.69 -21.95
N ASP A 78 1.81 20.72 -22.95
CA ASP A 78 2.11 21.97 -23.69
C ASP A 78 3.38 21.77 -24.52
N GLU A 79 3.24 21.43 -25.80
CA GLU A 79 4.14 21.99 -26.81
C GLU A 79 3.31 22.41 -28.04
N LEU A 80 3.26 23.74 -28.17
CA LEU A 80 2.86 24.62 -29.27
C LEU A 80 3.10 24.09 -30.69
#